data_AF-A0A553KYI4-F1
#
_entry.id   AF-A0A553KYI4-F1
#
_cell.length_a   1.000
_cell.length_b   1.000
_cell.length_c   1.000
_cell.angle_alpha   90.00
_cell.angle_beta   90.00
_cell.angle_gamma   90.00
#
_symmetry.space_group_name_H-M   'P 1'
#
loop_
_entity.id
_entity.type
_entity.pdbx_description
1 polymer ?
#
loop_
_entity_poly.entity_id
_entity_poly.type
_entity_poly.pdbx_seq_one_letter_code
_entity_poly.pdbx_strand_id
1 'polypeptide(L)'
;MANNGKAHVLTDDEWTTVFDAVEQRRHPEKNAAIMRISRHLGLRAQEIALLKMKDLVKLDTLVGHADRTFTLYQVLTVPADITKGANALRKSSAQYERKRISFKVEDFDSTVVKIAALAKAGADIDPSMFYPAVNKKRKTRSRELPLANDTLRDVLTRYVQHRLDKDPYVKPSDPLFLSQRKRFYHPNSLQEHMALMLRGWAGIEKAKSHSGRRGVATHIIHTQGKSLKVAQGILGHITPATTVEYEEPPEEAKADALKAIGK
;
A
#
# COMPACT_ATOMS: atom_id res chain seq x y z
N MET A 1 19.30 -18.30 -8.46
CA MET A 1 18.66 -17.84 -9.71
C MET A 1 18.15 -16.41 -9.52
N ALA A 2 18.58 -15.50 -10.39
CA ALA A 2 18.20 -14.09 -10.34
C ALA A 2 16.69 -13.94 -10.53
N ASN A 3 16.02 -13.30 -9.59
CA ASN A 3 14.62 -12.89 -9.75
C ASN A 3 14.63 -11.37 -9.98
N ASN A 4 13.80 -10.87 -10.90
CA ASN A 4 13.78 -9.50 -11.45
C ASN A 4 13.40 -8.39 -10.42
N GLY A 5 13.84 -8.48 -9.17
CA GLY A 5 13.52 -7.53 -8.10
C GLY A 5 12.11 -7.67 -7.51
N LYS A 6 11.24 -8.53 -8.05
CA LYS A 6 9.86 -8.73 -7.57
C LYS A 6 9.82 -9.38 -6.17
N ALA A 7 8.83 -9.03 -5.35
CA ALA A 7 8.71 -9.52 -3.96
C ALA A 7 8.23 -10.98 -3.88
N HIS A 8 8.69 -11.80 -2.94
CA HIS A 8 8.21 -13.19 -2.80
C HIS A 8 6.69 -13.27 -2.56
N VAL A 9 6.02 -14.27 -3.14
CA VAL A 9 4.60 -14.57 -2.88
C VAL A 9 4.56 -15.71 -1.87
N LEU A 10 4.15 -15.40 -0.65
CA LEU A 10 4.22 -16.34 0.45
C LEU A 10 3.11 -17.39 0.41
N THR A 11 3.46 -18.65 0.71
CA THR A 11 2.54 -19.77 0.94
C THR A 11 1.81 -19.63 2.27
N ASP A 12 0.74 -20.41 2.49
CA ASP A 12 0.00 -20.38 3.75
C ASP A 12 0.87 -20.77 4.96
N ASP A 13 1.76 -21.75 4.81
CA ASP A 13 2.70 -22.17 5.87
C ASP A 13 3.72 -21.08 6.21
N GLU A 14 4.23 -20.36 5.19
CA GLU A 14 5.10 -19.21 5.41
C GLU A 14 4.36 -18.08 6.14
N TRP A 15 3.08 -17.85 5.83
CA TRP A 15 2.27 -16.88 6.58
C TRP A 15 2.02 -17.30 8.02
N THR A 16 1.75 -18.58 8.26
CA THR A 16 1.62 -19.12 9.62
C THR A 16 2.91 -18.86 10.40
N THR A 17 4.06 -19.19 9.82
CA THR A 17 5.38 -18.90 10.39
C THR A 17 5.57 -17.41 10.72
N VAL A 18 5.14 -16.52 9.81
CA VAL A 18 5.18 -15.07 10.04
C VAL A 18 4.29 -14.64 11.22
N PHE A 19 3.07 -15.16 11.31
CA PHE A 19 2.15 -14.80 12.38
C PHE A 19 2.66 -15.32 13.74
N ASP A 20 3.17 -16.55 13.81
CA ASP A 20 3.73 -17.12 15.02
C ASP A 20 4.96 -16.33 15.50
N ALA A 21 5.86 -16.00 14.58
CA ALA A 21 7.03 -15.18 14.89
C ALA A 21 6.66 -13.78 15.39
N VAL A 22 5.52 -13.22 14.94
CA VAL A 22 5.03 -11.92 15.38
C VAL A 22 4.43 -11.98 16.80
N GLU A 23 3.67 -13.03 17.13
CA GLU A 23 3.06 -13.18 18.46
C GLU A 23 4.11 -13.33 19.57
N GLN A 24 5.29 -13.85 19.26
CA GLN A 24 6.40 -14.01 20.22
C GLN A 24 7.23 -12.73 20.45
N ARG A 25 6.86 -11.60 19.83
CA ARG A 25 7.65 -10.35 19.84
C ARG A 25 6.89 -9.20 20.48
N ARG A 26 7.57 -8.06 20.63
CA ARG A 26 6.96 -6.85 21.21
C ARG A 26 5.86 -6.30 20.32
N HIS A 27 4.76 -5.88 20.94
CA HIS A 27 3.55 -5.36 20.29
C HIS A 27 2.86 -6.37 19.36
N PRO A 28 2.57 -7.59 19.83
CA PRO A 28 2.04 -8.67 19.00
C PRO A 28 0.69 -8.31 18.38
N GLU A 29 -0.21 -7.63 19.10
CA GLU A 29 -1.53 -7.24 18.61
C GLU A 29 -1.42 -6.28 17.41
N LYS A 30 -0.56 -5.27 17.53
CA LYS A 30 -0.31 -4.28 16.47
C LYS A 30 0.31 -4.94 15.24
N ASN A 31 1.35 -5.74 15.46
CA ASN A 31 2.13 -6.32 14.39
C ASN A 31 1.34 -7.39 13.64
N ALA A 32 0.56 -8.21 14.35
CA ALA A 32 -0.34 -9.18 13.75
C ALA A 32 -1.40 -8.49 12.89
N ALA A 33 -2.01 -7.41 13.40
CA ALA A 33 -2.97 -6.61 12.62
C ALA A 33 -2.35 -6.02 11.34
N ILE A 34 -1.12 -5.48 11.41
CA ILE A 34 -0.40 -4.97 10.23
C ILE A 34 -0.19 -6.08 9.19
N MET A 35 0.32 -7.24 9.61
CA MET A 35 0.66 -8.34 8.70
C MET A 35 -0.59 -9.01 8.13
N ARG A 36 -1.67 -9.14 8.91
CA ARG A 36 -2.96 -9.67 8.43
C ARG A 36 -3.66 -8.74 7.46
N ILE A 37 -3.63 -7.42 7.67
CA ILE A 37 -4.09 -6.46 6.66
C ILE A 37 -3.30 -6.64 5.35
N SER A 38 -1.98 -6.81 5.44
CA SER A 38 -1.15 -7.03 4.25
C SER A 38 -1.51 -8.31 3.51
N ARG A 39 -1.66 -9.44 4.23
CA ARG A 39 -2.01 -10.75 3.65
C ARG A 39 -3.42 -10.79 3.08
N HIS A 40 -4.42 -10.27 3.77
CA HIS A 40 -5.81 -10.49 3.39
C HIS A 40 -6.38 -9.38 2.49
N LEU A 41 -5.87 -8.14 2.60
CA LEU A 41 -6.42 -7.00 1.87
C LEU A 41 -5.45 -6.41 0.83
N GLY A 42 -4.17 -6.80 0.87
CA GLY A 42 -3.18 -6.38 -0.11
C GLY A 42 -2.91 -4.87 -0.10
N LEU A 43 -3.05 -4.23 1.06
CA LEU A 43 -2.68 -2.82 1.22
C LEU A 43 -1.16 -2.66 1.13
N ARG A 44 -0.73 -1.55 0.53
CA ARG A 44 0.68 -1.14 0.53
C ARG A 44 1.07 -0.65 1.93
N ALA A 45 2.35 -0.79 2.30
CA ALA A 45 2.86 -0.25 3.57
C ALA A 45 2.48 1.23 3.79
N GLN A 46 2.53 2.06 2.75
CA GLN A 46 2.10 3.47 2.86
C GLN A 46 0.62 3.64 3.19
N GLU A 47 -0.25 2.77 2.65
CA GLU A 47 -1.69 2.82 2.91
C GLU A 47 -1.92 2.40 4.36
N ILE A 48 -1.33 1.30 4.80
CA ILE A 48 -1.40 0.81 6.18
C ILE A 48 -0.89 1.87 7.18
N ALA A 49 0.25 2.51 6.89
CA ALA A 49 0.88 3.50 7.76
C ALA A 49 0.01 4.73 8.04
N LEU A 50 -0.89 5.06 7.11
CA LEU A 50 -1.66 6.30 7.11
C LEU A 50 -3.15 6.10 7.42
N LEU A 51 -3.60 4.86 7.61
CA LEU A 51 -4.95 4.56 8.09
C LEU A 51 -5.20 5.25 9.44
N LYS A 52 -6.45 5.66 9.65
CA LYS A 52 -6.95 6.29 10.88
C LYS A 52 -7.98 5.39 11.55
N MET A 53 -8.27 5.67 12.82
CA MET A 53 -9.29 4.95 13.58
C MET A 53 -10.65 4.93 12.85
N LYS A 54 -11.09 6.09 12.35
CA LYS A 54 -12.35 6.24 11.62
C LYS A 54 -12.44 5.47 10.30
N ASP A 55 -11.32 4.99 9.77
CA ASP A 55 -11.32 4.24 8.52
C ASP A 55 -11.73 2.77 8.76
N LEU A 56 -11.65 2.31 10.01
CA LEU A 56 -11.88 0.92 10.43
C LEU A 56 -13.00 0.75 11.46
N VAL A 57 -13.12 1.67 12.42
CA VAL A 57 -14.07 1.55 13.53
C VAL A 57 -14.87 2.83 13.75
N LYS A 58 -16.10 2.64 14.23
CA LYS A 58 -16.86 3.68 14.91
C LYS A 58 -16.56 3.59 16.40
N LEU A 59 -16.12 4.69 17.01
CA LEU A 59 -15.99 4.78 18.47
C LEU A 59 -17.37 5.11 19.02
N ASP A 60 -17.94 4.21 19.83
CA ASP A 60 -19.33 4.31 20.30
C ASP A 60 -19.46 5.17 21.56
N THR A 61 -18.35 5.35 22.27
CA THR A 61 -18.25 6.09 23.52
C THR A 61 -17.46 7.38 23.35
N LEU A 62 -17.76 8.35 24.20
CA LEU A 62 -17.07 9.63 24.23
C LEU A 62 -15.60 9.47 24.63
N VAL A 63 -14.78 10.38 24.13
CA VAL A 63 -13.36 10.46 24.42
C VAL A 63 -13.15 10.66 25.93
N GLY A 64 -12.25 9.88 26.55
CA GLY A 64 -11.94 9.94 27.98
C GLY A 64 -12.85 9.11 28.88
N HIS A 65 -13.86 8.43 28.32
CA HIS A 65 -14.69 7.49 29.10
C HIS A 65 -13.86 6.27 29.54
N ALA A 66 -14.11 5.76 30.75
CA ALA A 66 -13.37 4.61 31.29
C ALA A 66 -13.58 3.34 30.45
N ASP A 67 -14.84 3.07 30.09
CA ASP A 67 -15.20 1.92 29.26
C ASP A 67 -15.32 2.31 27.79
N ARG A 68 -14.19 2.46 27.10
CA ARG A 68 -14.18 2.79 25.67
C ARG A 68 -14.63 1.57 24.84
N THR A 69 -15.81 1.67 24.22
CA THR A 69 -16.32 0.68 23.26
C THR A 69 -16.27 1.17 21.81
N PHE A 70 -16.31 0.23 20.87
CA PHE A 70 -16.28 0.50 19.44
C PHE A 70 -17.02 -0.57 18.63
N THR A 71 -17.44 -0.20 17.42
CA THR A 71 -18.01 -1.08 16.43
C THR A 71 -17.07 -1.18 15.23
N LEU A 72 -16.62 -2.39 14.91
CA LEU A 72 -15.82 -2.67 13.72
C LEU A 72 -16.68 -2.59 12.45
N TYR A 73 -16.27 -1.80 11.47
CA TYR A 73 -16.98 -1.74 10.20
C TYR A 73 -16.94 -3.07 9.45
N GLN A 74 -17.92 -3.28 8.57
CA GLN A 74 -17.90 -4.42 7.63
C GLN A 74 -16.98 -4.16 6.43
N VAL A 75 -16.62 -2.90 6.19
CA VAL A 75 -15.81 -2.45 5.07
C VAL A 75 -14.71 -1.53 5.59
N LEU A 76 -13.47 -1.79 5.18
CA LEU A 76 -12.35 -0.88 5.37
C LEU A 76 -12.31 0.10 4.19
N THR A 77 -12.42 1.40 4.50
CA THR A 77 -12.29 2.46 3.49
C THR A 77 -10.83 2.90 3.38
N VAL A 78 -10.25 2.81 2.19
CA VAL A 78 -8.91 3.34 1.89
C VAL A 78 -9.08 4.65 1.13
N PRO A 79 -8.97 5.81 1.80
CA PRO A 79 -9.24 7.09 1.14
C PRO A 79 -8.15 7.48 0.13
N ALA A 80 -8.55 8.29 -0.86
CA ALA A 80 -7.70 8.63 -2.00
C ALA A 80 -6.47 9.48 -1.62
N ASP A 81 -6.50 10.16 -0.48
CA ASP A 81 -5.43 11.02 0.03
C ASP A 81 -4.21 10.20 0.49
N ILE A 82 -4.43 9.10 1.20
CA ILE A 82 -3.36 8.24 1.71
C ILE A 82 -2.69 7.37 0.63
N THR A 83 -3.36 7.18 -0.51
CA THR A 83 -2.78 6.47 -1.67
C THR A 83 -1.65 7.25 -2.36
N LYS A 84 -1.42 8.53 -2.01
CA LYS A 84 -0.34 9.40 -2.53
C LYS A 84 0.99 9.28 -1.79
N GLY A 85 1.09 8.43 -0.77
CA GLY A 85 2.33 8.19 -0.02
C GLY A 85 2.73 9.34 0.91
N ALA A 86 4.03 9.49 1.18
CA ALA A 86 4.57 10.43 2.18
C ALA A 86 4.15 11.91 1.99
N ASN A 87 3.71 12.31 0.80
CA ASN A 87 3.14 13.63 0.55
C ASN A 87 1.80 13.87 1.26
N ALA A 88 1.07 12.82 1.67
CA ALA A 88 -0.13 12.94 2.49
C ALA A 88 0.17 13.47 3.90
N LEU A 89 1.39 13.27 4.40
CA LEU A 89 1.86 13.78 5.69
C LEU A 89 2.41 15.21 5.62
N ARG A 90 2.70 15.74 4.41
CA ARG A 90 3.22 17.09 4.23
C ARG A 90 2.08 18.11 4.30
N LYS A 91 1.81 18.64 5.50
CA LYS A 91 1.23 19.98 5.66
C LYS A 91 2.35 21.01 5.49
N SER A 92 2.78 21.29 4.25
CA SER A 92 3.47 22.56 3.98
C SER A 92 2.45 23.49 3.33
N SER A 93 2.01 24.51 4.09
CA SER A 93 1.15 25.61 3.62
C SER A 93 1.88 26.59 2.71
N ALA A 94 3.19 26.42 2.49
CA ALA A 94 3.92 27.26 1.55
C ALA A 94 3.47 26.90 0.11
N GLN A 95 2.95 27.90 -0.59
CA GLN A 95 2.68 27.83 -2.02
C GLN A 95 4.02 27.52 -2.72
N TYR A 96 4.22 26.25 -3.05
CA TYR A 96 5.47 25.79 -3.64
C TYR A 96 5.52 26.28 -5.09
N GLU A 97 6.24 27.38 -5.33
CA GLU A 97 6.70 27.72 -6.67
C GLU A 97 7.74 26.69 -7.10
N ARG A 98 7.35 25.85 -8.05
CA ARG A 98 8.18 24.74 -8.51
C ARG A 98 9.35 25.30 -9.32
N LYS A 99 10.53 25.38 -8.70
CA LYS A 99 11.79 25.80 -9.34
C LYS A 99 12.46 24.75 -10.24
N ARG A 100 11.96 23.51 -10.24
CA ARG A 100 12.54 22.36 -10.99
C ARG A 100 11.47 21.46 -11.57
N ILE A 101 11.64 21.06 -12.83
CA ILE A 101 10.81 20.11 -13.56
C ILE A 101 11.69 18.98 -14.12
N SER A 102 11.14 17.77 -14.21
CA SER A 102 11.77 16.61 -14.82
C SER A 102 10.96 16.20 -16.05
N PHE A 103 11.61 16.02 -17.18
CA PHE A 103 11.03 15.55 -18.44
C PHE A 103 11.99 14.56 -19.10
N LYS A 104 11.52 13.80 -20.10
CA LYS A 104 12.38 12.89 -20.84
C LYS A 104 13.31 13.68 -21.77
N VAL A 105 14.50 13.14 -22.03
CA VAL A 105 15.49 13.79 -22.89
C VAL A 105 14.93 13.96 -24.30
N GLU A 106 14.17 13.00 -24.82
CA GLU A 106 13.61 13.08 -26.17
C GLU A 106 12.55 14.19 -26.33
N ASP A 107 11.76 14.42 -25.27
CA ASP A 107 10.76 15.49 -25.23
C ASP A 107 11.43 16.87 -25.20
N PHE A 108 12.58 16.97 -24.51
CA PHE A 108 13.40 18.17 -24.48
C PHE A 108 14.01 18.48 -25.83
N ASP A 109 14.67 17.50 -26.45
CA ASP A 109 15.29 17.64 -27.76
C ASP A 109 14.27 18.11 -28.80
N SER A 110 13.08 17.50 -28.79
CA SER A 110 11.95 17.91 -29.64
C SER A 110 11.52 19.36 -29.41
N THR A 111 11.57 19.83 -28.16
CA THR A 111 11.23 21.21 -27.81
C THR A 111 12.31 22.19 -28.29
N VAL A 112 13.59 21.84 -28.10
CA VAL A 112 14.73 22.64 -28.57
C VAL A 112 14.74 22.77 -30.09
N VAL A 113 14.44 21.69 -30.82
CA VAL A 113 14.33 21.71 -32.29
C VAL A 113 13.23 22.67 -32.75
N LYS A 114 12.07 22.68 -32.09
CA LYS A 114 10.97 23.61 -32.39
C LYS A 114 11.35 25.06 -32.13
N ILE A 115 12.01 25.34 -31.01
CA ILE A 115 12.51 26.68 -30.68
C ILE A 115 13.49 27.15 -31.75
N ALA A 116 14.44 26.30 -32.16
CA ALA A 116 15.43 26.63 -33.19
C ALA A 116 14.77 26.92 -34.55
N ALA A 117 13.71 26.19 -34.92
CA ALA A 117 12.95 26.43 -36.14
C ALA A 117 12.22 27.78 -36.11
N LEU A 118 11.56 28.11 -34.99
CA LEU A 118 10.87 29.39 -34.81
C LEU A 118 11.83 30.59 -34.79
N ALA A 119 12.99 30.44 -34.15
CA ALA A 119 14.05 31.44 -34.16
C ALA A 119 14.55 31.73 -35.58
N LYS A 120 14.79 30.68 -36.38
CA LYS A 120 15.20 30.82 -37.78
C LYS A 120 14.13 31.49 -38.65
N ALA A 121 12.86 31.31 -38.30
CA ALA A 121 11.73 31.95 -38.98
C ALA A 121 11.51 33.42 -38.56
N GLY A 122 12.30 33.95 -37.62
CA GLY A 122 12.15 35.32 -37.11
C GLY A 122 10.90 35.53 -36.26
N ALA A 123 10.29 34.45 -35.76
CA ALA A 123 9.13 34.54 -34.87
C ALA A 123 9.53 35.05 -33.49
N ASP A 124 8.65 35.82 -32.85
CA ASP A 124 8.81 36.19 -31.44
C ASP A 124 8.66 34.93 -30.55
N ILE A 125 9.57 34.76 -29.60
CA ILE A 125 9.67 33.54 -28.79
C ILE A 125 9.33 33.89 -27.35
N ASP A 126 8.11 33.54 -26.92
CA ASP A 126 7.76 33.49 -25.50
C ASP A 126 8.19 32.13 -24.89
N PRO A 127 9.15 32.10 -23.94
CA PRO A 127 9.60 30.87 -23.30
C PRO A 127 8.47 30.08 -22.61
N SER A 128 7.41 30.76 -22.16
CA SER A 128 6.30 30.14 -21.43
C SER A 128 5.55 29.12 -22.29
N MET A 129 5.52 29.31 -23.61
CA MET A 129 4.87 28.41 -24.57
C MET A 129 5.57 27.06 -24.73
N PHE A 130 6.83 26.96 -24.31
CA PHE A 130 7.65 25.75 -24.43
C PHE A 130 7.80 25.00 -23.11
N TYR A 131 7.17 25.48 -22.03
CA TYR A 131 7.16 24.75 -20.78
C TYR A 131 6.42 23.41 -20.95
N PRO A 132 7.03 22.28 -20.54
CA PRO A 132 6.39 20.99 -20.69
C PRO A 132 5.09 20.96 -19.91
N ALA A 133 4.08 20.30 -20.49
CA ALA A 133 2.79 20.14 -19.85
C ALA A 133 2.97 19.62 -18.42
N VAL A 134 2.45 20.35 -17.44
CA VAL A 134 2.52 19.94 -16.04
C VAL A 134 1.84 18.58 -15.94
N ASN A 135 2.61 17.54 -15.62
CA ASN A 135 2.08 16.20 -15.36
C ASN A 135 0.90 16.35 -14.40
N LYS A 136 -0.32 16.19 -14.92
CA LYS A 136 -1.57 16.38 -14.17
C LYS A 136 -1.46 15.52 -12.90
N LYS A 137 -1.80 16.10 -11.74
CA LYS A 137 -1.78 15.39 -10.44
C LYS A 137 -2.39 14.00 -10.65
N ARG A 138 -1.65 12.93 -10.32
CA ARG A 138 -2.15 11.55 -10.44
C ARG A 138 -3.53 11.48 -9.78
N LYS A 139 -4.56 11.14 -10.55
CA LYS A 139 -5.93 10.96 -10.05
C LYS A 139 -5.90 9.78 -9.08
N THR A 140 -6.07 10.03 -7.80
CA THR A 140 -6.23 8.96 -6.81
C THR A 140 -7.70 8.64 -6.63
N ARG A 141 -8.00 7.37 -6.39
CA ARG A 141 -9.36 6.89 -6.11
C ARG A 141 -9.39 6.28 -4.72
N SER A 142 -10.46 6.57 -3.99
CA SER A 142 -10.82 5.79 -2.80
C SER A 142 -11.25 4.40 -3.23
N ARG A 143 -11.08 3.43 -2.33
CA ARG A 143 -11.63 2.09 -2.50
C ARG A 143 -12.14 1.54 -1.18
N GLU A 144 -13.17 0.74 -1.29
CA GLU A 144 -13.82 0.04 -0.19
C GLU A 144 -13.45 -1.44 -0.25
N LEU A 145 -13.01 -1.98 0.88
CA LEU A 145 -12.52 -3.35 0.99
C LEU A 145 -13.35 -4.08 2.05
N PRO A 146 -14.23 -5.00 1.64
CA PRO A 146 -15.00 -5.82 2.58
C PRO A 146 -14.09 -6.62 3.52
N LEU A 147 -14.36 -6.55 4.82
CA LEU A 147 -13.68 -7.32 5.86
C LEU A 147 -14.40 -8.67 6.02
N ALA A 148 -14.28 -9.52 5.01
CA ALA A 148 -14.98 -10.80 4.92
C ALA A 148 -14.28 -11.97 5.63
N ASN A 149 -13.05 -11.78 6.13
CA ASN A 149 -12.29 -12.84 6.81
C ASN A 149 -12.40 -12.66 8.34
N ASP A 150 -12.96 -13.64 9.03
CA ASP A 150 -13.21 -13.55 10.48
C ASP A 150 -11.92 -13.45 11.28
N THR A 151 -10.88 -14.22 10.94
CA THR A 151 -9.59 -14.12 11.62
C THR A 151 -8.95 -12.72 11.51
N LEU A 152 -9.12 -12.05 10.36
CA LEU A 152 -8.70 -10.67 10.19
C LEU A 152 -9.51 -9.74 11.10
N ARG A 153 -10.85 -9.92 11.14
CA ARG A 153 -11.73 -9.13 12.01
C ARG A 153 -11.33 -9.29 13.48
N ASP A 154 -11.08 -10.52 13.93
CA ASP A 154 -10.70 -10.82 15.31
C ASP A 154 -9.39 -10.15 15.71
N VAL A 155 -8.36 -10.23 14.86
CA VAL A 155 -7.08 -9.59 15.15
C VAL A 155 -7.18 -8.06 15.13
N LEU A 156 -8.02 -7.50 14.24
CA LEU A 156 -8.28 -6.06 14.22
C LEU A 156 -9.03 -5.60 15.48
N THR A 157 -10.05 -6.35 15.90
CA THR A 157 -10.77 -6.11 17.15
C THR A 157 -9.83 -6.18 18.34
N ARG A 158 -9.02 -7.24 18.44
CA ARG A 158 -8.01 -7.42 19.49
C ARG A 158 -7.07 -6.22 19.58
N TYR A 159 -6.55 -5.76 18.43
CA TYR A 159 -5.65 -4.61 18.39
C TYR A 159 -6.35 -3.28 18.76
N VAL A 160 -7.56 -3.04 18.25
CA VAL A 160 -8.30 -1.81 18.57
C VAL A 160 -8.65 -1.76 20.05
N GLN A 161 -9.11 -2.86 20.64
CA GLN A 161 -9.38 -2.95 22.07
C GLN A 161 -8.12 -2.63 22.88
N HIS A 162 -7.00 -3.31 22.60
CA HIS A 162 -5.70 -3.03 23.24
C HIS A 162 -5.29 -1.56 23.16
N ARG A 163 -5.63 -0.88 22.05
CA ARG A 163 -5.29 0.52 21.81
C ARG A 163 -6.19 1.48 22.59
N LEU A 164 -7.44 1.11 22.84
CA LEU A 164 -8.38 1.87 23.69
C LEU A 164 -8.07 1.66 25.18
N ASP A 165 -7.74 0.42 25.59
CA ASP A 165 -7.37 0.10 26.98
C ASP A 165 -6.14 0.89 27.44
N LYS A 166 -5.18 1.11 26.52
CA LYS A 166 -3.97 1.88 26.80
C LYS A 166 -4.14 3.39 26.72
N ASP A 167 -5.10 3.86 25.95
CA ASP A 167 -5.32 5.29 25.73
C ASP A 167 -6.82 5.56 25.53
N PRO A 168 -7.54 5.89 26.61
CA PRO A 168 -8.96 6.19 26.54
C PRO A 168 -9.23 7.54 25.87
N TYR A 169 -8.22 8.29 25.43
CA TYR A 169 -8.38 9.58 24.73
C TYR A 169 -8.26 9.48 23.20
N VAL A 170 -8.15 8.26 22.66
CA VAL A 170 -8.06 8.02 21.21
C VAL A 170 -9.28 8.60 20.49
N LYS A 171 -8.99 9.35 19.43
CA LYS A 171 -9.95 10.05 18.58
C LYS A 171 -10.10 9.36 17.22
N PRO A 172 -11.23 9.54 16.51
CA PRO A 172 -11.43 8.96 15.19
C PRO A 172 -10.36 9.37 14.16
N SER A 173 -9.76 10.56 14.29
CA SER A 173 -8.73 11.07 13.39
C SER A 173 -7.33 10.51 13.64
N ASP A 174 -7.12 9.81 14.76
CA ASP A 174 -5.81 9.37 15.18
C ASP A 174 -5.31 8.20 14.32
N PRO A 175 -3.98 8.03 14.18
CA PRO A 175 -3.41 6.95 13.37
C PRO A 175 -3.93 5.60 13.85
N LEU A 176 -4.39 4.72 12.97
CA LEU A 176 -4.77 3.36 13.34
C LEU A 176 -3.56 2.62 13.94
N PHE A 177 -2.40 2.71 13.28
CA PHE A 177 -1.15 2.10 13.73
C PHE A 177 -0.16 3.15 14.24
N LEU A 178 0.30 2.96 15.48
CA LEU A 178 1.29 3.84 16.10
C LEU A 178 2.72 3.36 15.86
N SER A 179 3.57 4.29 15.43
CA SER A 179 5.02 4.14 15.52
C SER A 179 5.48 4.15 16.98
N GLN A 180 6.75 3.79 17.22
CA GLN A 180 7.36 3.88 18.56
C GLN A 180 7.27 5.29 19.17
N ARG A 181 7.17 6.32 18.32
CA ARG A 181 7.03 7.73 18.73
C ARG A 181 5.57 8.17 18.92
N LYS A 182 4.63 7.23 19.11
CA LYS A 182 3.18 7.45 19.33
C LYS A 182 2.51 8.38 18.31
N ARG A 183 2.96 8.33 17.06
CA ARG A 183 2.43 9.09 15.92
C ARG A 183 2.27 8.18 14.71
N PHE A 184 1.71 8.69 13.60
CA PHE A 184 1.68 8.00 12.31
C PHE A 184 3.03 7.35 11.98
N TYR A 185 2.99 6.14 11.42
CA TYR A 185 4.19 5.62 10.79
C TYR A 185 4.58 6.51 9.62
N HIS A 186 5.88 6.79 9.49
CA HIS A 186 6.39 7.18 8.19
C HIS A 186 6.31 5.95 7.26
N PRO A 187 5.81 6.07 6.02
CA PRO A 187 5.64 4.93 5.11
C PRO A 187 6.88 4.04 4.97
N ASN A 188 8.06 4.64 4.82
CA ASN A 188 9.31 3.89 4.68
C ASN A 188 9.65 3.12 5.97
N SER A 189 9.40 3.72 7.14
CA SER A 189 9.64 3.07 8.42
C SER A 189 8.71 1.88 8.64
N LEU A 190 7.44 1.96 8.19
CA LEU A 190 6.56 0.79 8.22
C LEU A 190 7.01 -0.28 7.23
N GLN A 191 7.46 0.11 6.03
CA GLN A 191 8.02 -0.83 5.06
C GLN A 191 9.24 -1.59 5.62
N GLU A 192 10.16 -0.89 6.28
CA GLU A 192 11.31 -1.50 6.96
C GLU A 192 10.87 -2.41 8.11
N HIS A 193 9.88 -1.96 8.90
CA HIS A 193 9.36 -2.77 9.99
C HIS A 193 8.67 -4.05 9.48
N MET A 194 7.89 -3.98 8.40
CA MET A 194 7.33 -5.17 7.75
C MET A 194 8.41 -6.09 7.18
N ALA A 195 9.47 -5.52 6.61
CA ALA A 195 10.61 -6.29 6.14
C ALA A 195 11.35 -7.00 7.29
N LEU A 196 11.46 -6.36 8.46
CA LEU A 196 12.00 -6.96 9.67
C LEU A 196 11.12 -8.12 10.15
N MET A 197 9.79 -7.95 10.18
CA MET A 197 8.86 -9.02 10.56
C MET A 197 8.97 -10.23 9.62
N LEU A 198 8.96 -9.98 8.30
CA LEU A 198 8.99 -11.04 7.29
C LEU A 198 10.33 -11.77 7.24
N ARG A 199 11.44 -11.04 7.18
CA ARG A 199 12.77 -11.63 6.97
C ARG A 199 13.54 -11.83 8.26
N GLY A 200 13.55 -10.82 9.12
CA GLY A 200 14.34 -10.85 10.34
C GLY A 200 13.72 -11.72 11.44
N TRP A 201 12.39 -11.73 11.56
CA TRP A 201 11.72 -12.52 12.62
C TRP A 201 11.29 -13.89 12.10
N ALA A 202 10.69 -13.96 10.92
CA ALA A 202 10.15 -15.20 10.36
C ALA A 202 11.10 -15.92 9.39
N GLY A 203 12.24 -15.32 9.03
CA GLY A 203 13.23 -15.97 8.17
C GLY A 203 12.81 -16.15 6.71
N ILE A 204 11.71 -15.54 6.26
CA ILE A 204 11.19 -15.76 4.91
C ILE A 204 12.06 -15.03 3.89
N GLU A 205 12.83 -15.79 3.12
CA GLU A 205 13.73 -15.22 2.12
C GLU A 205 12.97 -14.41 1.05
N LYS A 206 13.59 -13.29 0.62
CA LYS A 206 13.08 -12.43 -0.48
C LYS A 206 11.67 -11.84 -0.25
N ALA A 207 11.08 -12.03 0.93
CA ALA A 207 9.84 -11.37 1.34
C ALA A 207 10.05 -9.87 1.53
N LYS A 208 9.09 -9.07 1.09
CA LYS A 208 9.10 -7.59 1.18
C LYS A 208 7.73 -7.09 1.65
N SER A 209 7.63 -5.82 2.00
CA SER A 209 6.35 -5.18 2.37
C SER A 209 5.23 -5.34 1.33
N HIS A 210 5.60 -5.53 0.05
CA HIS A 210 4.67 -5.74 -1.07
C HIS A 210 4.26 -7.22 -1.26
N SER A 211 4.86 -8.15 -0.52
CA SER A 211 4.59 -9.60 -0.65
C SER A 211 3.13 -9.95 -0.38
N GLY A 212 2.51 -9.40 0.67
CA GLY A 212 1.07 -9.63 0.94
C GLY A 212 0.19 -9.16 -0.21
N ARG A 213 0.48 -7.98 -0.77
CA ARG A 213 -0.23 -7.44 -1.93
C ARG A 213 -0.06 -8.29 -3.19
N ARG A 214 1.14 -8.82 -3.45
CA ARG A 214 1.34 -9.77 -4.55
C ARG A 214 0.54 -11.04 -4.31
N GLY A 215 0.56 -11.58 -3.10
CA GLY A 215 -0.21 -12.78 -2.74
C GLY A 215 -1.71 -12.61 -2.99
N VAL A 216 -2.30 -11.49 -2.57
CA VAL A 216 -3.72 -11.19 -2.84
C VAL A 216 -4.00 -11.11 -4.34
N ALA A 217 -3.17 -10.41 -5.10
CA ALA A 217 -3.33 -10.29 -6.54
C ALA A 217 -3.25 -11.65 -7.24
N THR A 218 -2.22 -12.44 -6.92
CA THR A 218 -2.01 -13.79 -7.44
C THR A 218 -3.16 -14.71 -7.07
N HIS A 219 -3.65 -14.67 -5.84
CA HIS A 219 -4.79 -15.49 -5.41
C HIS A 219 -6.08 -15.13 -6.14
N ILE A 220 -6.38 -13.84 -6.33
CA ILE A 220 -7.58 -13.39 -7.07
C ILE A 220 -7.52 -13.83 -8.54
N ILE A 221 -6.37 -13.67 -9.20
CA ILE A 221 -6.23 -13.91 -10.64
C ILE A 221 -6.08 -15.42 -10.93
N HIS A 222 -5.14 -16.08 -10.25
CA HIS A 222 -4.74 -17.46 -10.59
C HIS A 222 -5.50 -18.51 -9.80
N THR A 223 -5.72 -18.31 -8.50
CA THR A 223 -6.42 -19.31 -7.67
C THR A 223 -7.94 -19.21 -7.80
N GLN A 224 -8.49 -17.99 -7.79
CA GLN A 224 -9.93 -17.77 -7.90
C GLN A 224 -10.41 -17.59 -9.35
N GLY A 225 -9.51 -17.39 -10.31
CA GLY A 225 -9.88 -17.18 -11.71
C GLY A 225 -10.69 -15.90 -11.97
N LYS A 226 -10.63 -14.91 -11.08
CA LYS A 226 -11.44 -13.67 -11.21
C LYS A 226 -10.81 -12.72 -12.22
N SER A 227 -11.66 -11.88 -12.82
CA SER A 227 -11.23 -10.94 -13.85
C SER A 227 -10.20 -9.92 -13.33
N LEU A 228 -9.34 -9.46 -14.23
CA LEU A 228 -8.34 -8.44 -13.96
C LEU A 228 -8.95 -7.14 -13.40
N LYS A 229 -10.20 -6.83 -13.78
CA LYS A 229 -10.95 -5.66 -13.29
C LYS A 229 -11.28 -5.75 -11.80
N VAL A 230 -11.58 -6.95 -11.30
CA VAL A 230 -11.81 -7.20 -9.87
C VAL A 230 -10.51 -7.00 -9.09
N ALA A 231 -9.41 -7.62 -9.55
CA ALA A 231 -8.09 -7.42 -8.97
C ALA A 231 -7.69 -5.93 -8.99
N GLN A 232 -7.92 -5.23 -10.11
CA GLN A 232 -7.62 -3.80 -10.26
C GLN A 232 -8.38 -2.94 -9.23
N GLY A 233 -9.67 -3.24 -9.01
CA GLY A 233 -10.52 -2.55 -8.04
C GLY A 233 -10.03 -2.74 -6.60
N ILE A 234 -9.77 -3.98 -6.19
CA ILE A 234 -9.26 -4.32 -4.85
C ILE A 234 -7.89 -3.70 -4.61
N LEU A 235 -7.00 -3.75 -5.60
CA LEU A 235 -5.65 -3.21 -5.49
C LEU A 235 -5.63 -1.68 -5.63
N GLY A 236 -6.65 -1.04 -6.19
CA GLY A 236 -6.66 0.40 -6.45
C GLY A 236 -5.64 0.82 -7.50
N HIS A 237 -5.47 0.01 -8.55
CA HIS A 237 -4.63 0.34 -9.70
C HIS A 237 -5.38 1.29 -10.64
N ILE A 238 -4.78 2.43 -10.97
CA ILE A 238 -5.37 3.39 -11.91
C ILE A 238 -5.25 2.88 -13.34
N THR A 239 -4.11 2.26 -13.66
CA THR A 239 -3.80 1.77 -15.01
C THR A 239 -3.82 0.23 -15.04
N PRO A 240 -4.53 -0.40 -16.00
CA PRO A 240 -4.57 -1.86 -16.13
C PRO A 240 -3.20 -2.52 -16.28
N ALA A 241 -2.23 -1.85 -16.90
CA ALA A 241 -0.86 -2.33 -17.08
C ALA A 241 -0.20 -2.78 -15.77
N THR A 242 -0.49 -2.11 -14.65
CA THR A 242 0.03 -2.52 -13.34
C THR A 242 -0.62 -3.79 -12.80
N THR A 243 -1.82 -4.13 -13.25
CA THR A 243 -2.49 -5.39 -12.87
C THR A 243 -2.04 -6.55 -13.78
N VAL A 244 -1.74 -6.28 -15.06
CA VAL A 244 -1.22 -7.28 -16.01
C VAL A 244 0.08 -7.91 -15.51
N GLU A 245 0.92 -7.17 -14.77
CA GLU A 245 2.15 -7.73 -14.16
C GLU A 245 1.89 -8.92 -13.22
N TYR A 246 0.66 -9.06 -12.70
CA TYR A 246 0.27 -10.16 -11.82
C TYR A 246 -0.36 -11.35 -12.57
N GLU A 247 -0.60 -11.22 -13.87
CA GLU A 247 -1.09 -12.29 -14.74
C GLU A 247 0.00 -13.31 -15.09
N GLU A 248 1.28 -12.97 -14.90
CA GLU A 248 2.34 -13.97 -15.01
C GLU A 248 2.11 -15.09 -13.97
N PRO A 249 2.00 -16.36 -14.40
CA PRO A 249 1.76 -17.46 -13.48
C PRO A 249 2.96 -17.62 -12.53
N PRO A 250 2.72 -17.96 -11.25
CA PRO A 250 3.79 -18.19 -10.29
C PRO A 250 4.70 -19.33 -10.74
N GLU A 251 5.98 -19.27 -10.36
CA GLU A 251 6.99 -20.27 -10.77
C GLU A 251 6.59 -21.70 -10.39
N GLU A 252 5.88 -21.88 -9.28
CA GLU A 252 5.35 -23.18 -8.85
C GLU A 252 4.33 -23.74 -9.85
N ALA A 253 3.40 -22.92 -10.33
CA ALA A 253 2.44 -23.33 -11.36
C ALA A 253 3.14 -23.68 -12.68
N LYS A 254 4.22 -22.97 -13.04
CA LYS A 254 5.05 -23.34 -14.20
C LYS A 254 5.77 -24.67 -13.98
N ALA A 255 6.35 -24.87 -12.79
CA ALA A 255 7.06 -26.10 -12.44
C ALA A 255 6.12 -27.32 -12.45
N ASP A 256 4.91 -27.18 -11.93
CA ASP A 256 3.92 -28.25 -11.92
C ASP A 256 3.39 -28.55 -13.32
N ALA A 257 3.17 -27.53 -14.15
CA ALA A 257 2.84 -27.72 -15.56
C ALA A 257 3.94 -28.51 -16.31
N LEU A 258 5.22 -28.23 -16.03
CA LEU A 258 6.34 -28.97 -16.62
C LEU A 258 6.44 -30.41 -16.10
N LYS A 259 6.19 -30.65 -14.80
CA LYS A 259 6.15 -32.02 -14.23
C LYS A 259 5.06 -32.88 -14.89
N ALA A 260 3.93 -32.28 -15.27
CA ALA A 260 2.82 -32.99 -15.89
C ALA A 260 3.12 -33.46 -17.34
N ILE A 261 4.13 -32.91 -18.01
CA ILE A 261 4.55 -33.33 -19.36
C ILE A 261 5.38 -34.62 -19.32
N GLY A 262 6.04 -34.92 -18.19
CA GLY A 262 6.88 -36.10 -18.00
C GLY A 262 6.13 -37.36 -17.55
N LYS A 263 4.79 -37.35 -17.58
CA LYS A 263 3.93 -38.51 -17.33
C LYS A 263 3.18 -38.86 -18.62
#